data_AF-A0A1A6HUU1-F1
#
_entry.id   AF-A0A1A6HUU1-F1
#
_cell.length_a   1.000
_cell.length_b   1.000
_cell.length_c   1.000
_cell.angle_alpha   90.00
_cell.angle_beta   90.00
_cell.angle_gamma   90.00
#
_symmetry.space_group_name_H-M   'P 1'
#
loop_
_entity.id
_entity.type
_entity.pdbx_description
1 polymer ?
#
loop_
_entity_poly.entity_id
_entity_poly.type
_entity_poly.pdbx_seq_one_letter_code
_entity_poly.pdbx_strand_id
1 'polypeptide(L)'
;MEVEKIRYPHVYDSQAEARETSAFIAGAKMILPEGIQRENTKLYEEVRIPYSEPMPVGFEEKPVYIQDLDEIGQLAFKGMKRLNRIQSIVFETAYNTNENMLICAPTGAGKTNIAMLTVLHEIRQHFQQGVIKKNEFKIVYVAPMKALAAEMTNYFSKRLEPLGIVVKELTGDMQLSKSEILRT
;
A
#
# COMPACT_ATOMS: atom_id res chain seq x y z
N MET A 1 -9.97 -39.19 33.09
CA MET A 1 -8.52 -39.36 33.32
C MET A 1 -7.81 -38.41 32.39
N GLU A 2 -7.41 -37.25 32.91
CA GLU A 2 -6.55 -36.33 32.15
C GLU A 2 -5.16 -36.95 32.07
N VAL A 3 -4.68 -37.16 30.85
CA VAL A 3 -3.33 -37.67 30.60
C VAL A 3 -2.38 -36.49 30.76
N GLU A 4 -1.58 -36.48 31.83
CA GLU A 4 -0.52 -35.50 32.02
C GLU A 4 0.46 -35.56 30.83
N LYS A 5 0.52 -34.47 30.06
CA LYS A 5 1.47 -34.33 28.94
C LYS A 5 2.88 -34.17 29.50
N ILE A 6 3.76 -35.11 29.17
CA ILE A 6 5.17 -35.10 29.59
C ILE A 6 5.88 -33.87 28.99
N ARG A 7 6.37 -32.98 29.86
CA ARG A 7 7.12 -31.78 29.46
C ARG A 7 8.62 -32.05 29.58
N TYR A 8 9.32 -32.07 28.44
CA TYR A 8 10.76 -32.33 28.41
C TYR A 8 11.57 -31.04 28.64
N PRO A 9 12.61 -31.06 29.51
CA PRO A 9 13.30 -29.86 29.99
C PRO A 9 14.09 -29.06 28.95
N HIS A 10 14.25 -29.58 27.72
CA HIS A 10 14.99 -28.92 26.64
C HIS A 10 14.23 -28.88 25.31
N VAL A 11 12.92 -29.13 25.34
CA VAL A 11 12.05 -29.03 24.17
C VAL A 11 11.23 -27.75 24.31
N TYR A 12 11.70 -26.70 23.64
CA TYR A 12 11.04 -25.39 23.60
C TYR A 12 10.13 -25.33 22.36
N ASP A 13 8.99 -26.01 22.41
CA ASP A 13 7.93 -25.83 21.41
C ASP A 13 7.11 -24.60 21.80
N SER A 14 7.44 -23.45 21.19
CA SER A 14 6.77 -22.17 21.41
C SER A 14 5.30 -22.15 20.96
N GLN A 15 4.81 -23.21 20.32
CA GLN A 15 3.45 -23.30 19.78
C GLN A 15 2.61 -24.43 20.39
N ALA A 16 3.15 -25.19 21.35
CA ALA A 16 2.42 -26.29 21.99
C ALA A 16 1.18 -25.81 22.76
N GLU A 17 1.26 -24.65 23.43
CA GLU A 17 0.13 -24.02 24.15
C GLU A 17 -0.86 -23.32 23.20
N ALA A 18 -0.42 -22.90 22.01
CA ALA A 18 -1.28 -22.20 21.04
C ALA A 18 -2.33 -23.11 20.37
N ARG A 19 -2.23 -24.43 20.54
CA ARG A 19 -3.15 -25.42 19.96
C ARG A 19 -4.41 -25.67 20.79
N GLU A 20 -4.52 -25.14 22.01
CA GLU A 20 -5.63 -25.47 22.92
C GLU A 20 -6.85 -24.55 22.82
N THR A 21 -6.82 -23.50 21.98
CA THR A 21 -8.02 -22.69 21.69
C THR A 21 -8.04 -22.21 20.25
N SER A 22 -9.18 -22.40 19.57
CA SER A 22 -9.43 -22.07 18.15
C SER A 22 -9.31 -20.58 17.77
N ALA A 23 -8.85 -19.73 18.69
CA ALA A 23 -8.73 -18.28 18.52
C ALA A 23 -7.32 -17.75 18.84
N PHE A 24 -6.27 -18.58 18.74
CA PHE A 24 -4.88 -18.15 18.87
C PHE A 24 -4.14 -18.29 17.52
N ILE A 25 -3.65 -17.16 17.00
CA ILE A 25 -2.67 -17.12 15.91
C ILE A 25 -1.45 -16.38 16.45
N ALA A 26 -0.27 -17.00 16.40
CA ALA A 26 1.01 -16.43 16.83
C ALA A 26 1.04 -15.88 18.28
N GLY A 27 0.37 -16.56 19.22
CA GLY A 27 0.42 -16.19 20.66
C GLY A 27 -0.50 -15.02 21.07
N ALA A 28 -1.31 -14.49 20.15
CA ALA A 28 -2.30 -13.46 20.46
C ALA A 28 -3.72 -14.02 20.43
N LYS A 29 -4.53 -13.66 21.45
CA LYS A 29 -5.96 -13.96 21.51
C LYS A 29 -6.67 -13.10 20.44
N MET A 30 -7.28 -13.76 19.46
CA MET A 30 -8.01 -13.09 18.38
C MET A 30 -9.31 -12.50 18.94
N ILE A 31 -9.40 -11.17 19.00
CA ILE A 31 -10.65 -10.46 19.27
C ILE A 31 -11.37 -10.36 17.93
N LEU A 32 -12.56 -10.97 17.85
CA LEU A 32 -13.37 -10.86 16.65
C LEU A 32 -14.36 -9.69 16.77
N PRO A 33 -14.71 -9.01 15.66
CA PRO A 33 -15.73 -7.97 15.62
C PRO A 33 -17.08 -8.40 16.22
N GLU A 34 -17.85 -7.42 16.69
CA GLU A 34 -19.23 -7.65 17.13
C GLU A 34 -20.12 -8.10 15.95
N GLY A 35 -21.14 -8.91 16.23
CA GLY A 35 -22.12 -9.35 15.23
C GLY A 35 -21.72 -10.57 14.37
N ILE A 36 -20.69 -11.32 14.78
CA ILE A 36 -20.26 -12.54 14.07
C ILE A 36 -21.21 -13.70 14.32
N GLN A 37 -21.55 -14.41 13.25
CA GLN A 37 -22.30 -15.66 13.31
C GLN A 37 -21.33 -16.83 13.15
N ARG A 38 -21.46 -17.84 14.02
CA ARG A 38 -20.66 -19.06 13.96
C ARG A 38 -21.58 -20.27 13.84
N GLU A 39 -21.30 -21.13 12.86
CA GLU A 39 -21.99 -22.40 12.68
C GLU A 39 -20.95 -23.52 12.73
N ASN A 40 -21.11 -24.44 13.68
CA ASN A 40 -20.20 -25.55 13.85
C ASN A 40 -20.94 -26.87 13.57
N THR A 41 -20.41 -27.63 12.62
CA THR A 41 -20.92 -28.94 12.23
C THR A 41 -19.83 -30.00 12.42
N LYS A 42 -20.18 -31.28 12.34
CA LYS A 42 -19.19 -32.37 12.43
C LYS A 42 -18.14 -32.35 11.30
N LEU A 43 -18.39 -31.62 10.21
CA LEU A 43 -17.53 -31.61 9.01
C LEU A 43 -16.74 -30.31 8.85
N TYR A 44 -17.27 -29.18 9.36
CA TYR A 44 -16.65 -27.87 9.21
C TYR A 44 -17.12 -26.89 10.29
N GLU A 45 -16.32 -25.85 10.50
CA GLU A 45 -16.68 -24.63 11.22
C GLU A 45 -16.79 -23.48 10.22
N GLU A 46 -17.91 -22.76 10.22
CA GLU A 46 -18.12 -21.55 9.43
C GLU A 46 -18.21 -20.34 10.37
N VAL A 47 -17.47 -19.28 10.02
CA VAL A 47 -17.49 -17.99 10.75
C VAL A 47 -17.83 -16.88 9.76
N ARG A 48 -19.01 -16.27 9.91
CA ARG A 48 -19.47 -15.15 9.07
C ARG A 48 -19.13 -13.83 9.74
N ILE A 49 -18.28 -13.04 9.08
CA ILE A 49 -17.88 -11.70 9.53
C ILE A 49 -18.72 -10.65 8.78
N PRO A 50 -19.51 -9.81 9.47
CA PRO A 50 -20.29 -8.77 8.82
C PRO A 50 -19.37 -7.70 8.22
N TYR A 51 -19.87 -6.97 7.22
CA TYR A 51 -19.15 -5.81 6.69
C TYR A 51 -19.10 -4.70 7.74
N SER A 52 -18.00 -3.97 7.80
CA SER A 52 -17.87 -2.82 8.68
C SER A 52 -18.62 -1.61 8.13
N GLU A 53 -19.27 -0.85 9.01
CA GLU A 53 -19.81 0.46 8.63
C GLU A 53 -18.65 1.43 8.35
N PRO A 54 -18.74 2.25 7.29
CA PRO A 54 -17.73 3.25 7.02
C PRO A 54 -17.70 4.29 8.15
N MET A 55 -16.50 4.71 8.56
CA MET A 55 -16.39 5.74 9.59
C MET A 55 -17.17 7.00 9.20
N PRO A 56 -17.87 7.67 10.12
CA PRO A 56 -18.46 8.97 9.84
C PRO A 56 -17.38 9.96 9.38
N VAL A 57 -17.77 10.93 8.56
CA VAL A 57 -16.85 11.98 8.08
C VAL A 57 -16.46 12.85 9.28
N GLY A 58 -15.17 12.91 9.59
CA GLY A 58 -14.65 13.78 10.65
C GLY A 58 -14.75 15.26 10.29
N PHE A 59 -14.76 16.14 11.30
CA PHE A 59 -14.89 17.60 11.12
C PHE A 59 -13.79 18.24 10.26
N GLU A 60 -12.61 17.61 10.15
CA GLU A 60 -11.45 18.14 9.42
C GLU A 60 -11.23 17.50 8.03
N GLU A 61 -12.11 16.60 7.60
CA GLU A 61 -11.92 15.88 6.34
C GLU A 61 -12.38 16.69 5.13
N LYS A 62 -11.43 17.42 4.53
CA LYS A 62 -11.65 18.13 3.27
C LYS A 62 -11.27 17.25 2.08
N PRO A 63 -12.18 16.98 1.13
CA PRO A 63 -11.83 16.26 -0.07
C PRO A 63 -10.90 17.11 -0.96
N VAL A 64 -9.85 16.49 -1.49
CA VAL A 64 -8.93 17.13 -2.44
C VAL A 64 -9.41 16.85 -3.86
N TYR A 65 -9.77 17.92 -4.60
CA TYR A 65 -10.18 17.80 -5.99
C TYR A 65 -8.98 17.88 -6.93
N ILE A 66 -9.02 17.12 -8.02
CA ILE A 66 -7.90 17.09 -8.98
C ILE A 66 -7.67 18.47 -9.61
N GLN A 67 -8.73 19.23 -9.83
CA GLN A 67 -8.66 20.60 -10.36
C GLN A 67 -7.89 21.59 -9.46
N ASP A 68 -7.76 21.27 -8.16
CA ASP A 68 -7.06 22.13 -7.18
C ASP A 68 -5.57 21.79 -7.09
N LEU A 69 -5.11 20.72 -7.76
CA LEU A 69 -3.68 20.40 -7.88
C LEU A 69 -3.03 21.31 -8.93
N ASP A 70 -1.70 21.36 -8.92
CA ASP A 70 -0.96 22.03 -9.99
C ASP A 70 -1.05 21.27 -11.33
N GLU A 71 -0.48 21.86 -12.39
CA GLU A 71 -0.52 21.29 -13.73
C GLU A 71 0.04 19.86 -13.80
N ILE A 72 1.12 19.59 -13.05
CA ILE A 72 1.77 18.27 -12.99
C ILE A 72 0.83 17.25 -12.34
N GLY A 73 0.23 17.62 -11.20
CA GLY A 73 -0.76 16.79 -10.51
C GLY A 73 -2.00 16.52 -11.36
N GLN A 74 -2.53 17.54 -12.03
CA GLN A 74 -3.68 17.41 -12.93
C GLN A 74 -3.41 16.47 -14.11
N LEU A 75 -2.22 16.57 -14.72
CA LEU A 75 -1.82 15.68 -15.81
C LEU A 75 -1.72 14.22 -15.36
N ALA A 76 -1.07 13.97 -14.22
CA ALA A 76 -0.90 12.61 -13.71
C ALA A 76 -2.24 11.96 -13.30
N PHE A 77 -3.13 12.73 -12.67
CA PHE A 77 -4.45 12.24 -12.24
C PHE A 77 -5.57 12.49 -13.26
N LYS A 78 -5.22 12.70 -14.53
CA LYS A 78 -6.20 12.87 -15.61
C LYS A 78 -7.27 11.76 -15.59
N GLY A 79 -8.52 12.17 -15.72
CA GLY A 79 -9.71 11.31 -15.66
C GLY A 79 -10.26 11.09 -14.24
N MET A 80 -9.59 11.57 -13.20
CA MET A 80 -10.10 11.55 -11.82
C MET A 80 -10.69 12.92 -11.44
N LYS A 81 -11.80 12.92 -10.70
CA LYS A 81 -12.44 14.16 -10.22
C LYS A 81 -11.87 14.61 -8.88
N ARG A 82 -11.59 13.66 -7.98
CA ARG A 82 -11.08 13.89 -6.64
C ARG A 82 -10.28 12.69 -6.14
N LEU A 83 -9.42 12.92 -5.17
CA LEU A 83 -8.79 11.87 -4.37
C LEU A 83 -9.82 11.20 -3.46
N ASN A 84 -9.58 9.95 -3.08
CA ASN A 84 -10.40 9.27 -2.07
C ASN A 84 -10.11 9.81 -0.67
N ARG A 85 -10.91 9.41 0.33
CA ARG A 85 -10.80 9.90 1.71
C ARG A 85 -9.39 9.74 2.29
N ILE A 86 -8.80 8.55 2.21
CA ILE A 86 -7.45 8.28 2.77
C ILE A 86 -6.39 9.09 2.02
N GLN A 87 -6.48 9.15 0.69
CA GLN A 87 -5.58 9.95 -0.15
C GLN A 87 -5.68 11.45 0.18
N SER A 88 -6.87 11.98 0.46
CA SER A 88 -7.05 13.38 0.86
C SER A 88 -6.48 13.67 2.24
N ILE A 89 -6.65 12.76 3.21
CA ILE A 89 -6.08 12.91 4.57
C ILE A 89 -4.55 13.02 4.52
N VAL A 90 -3.92 12.17 3.72
CA VAL A 90 -2.44 12.13 3.63
C VAL A 90 -1.86 13.05 2.56
N PHE A 91 -2.71 13.80 1.83
CA PHE A 91 -2.30 14.59 0.67
C PHE A 91 -1.23 15.61 1.03
N GLU A 92 -1.41 16.33 2.14
CA GLU A 92 -0.48 17.38 2.55
C GLU A 92 0.93 16.81 2.75
N THR A 93 1.05 15.74 3.54
CA THR A 93 2.34 15.10 3.78
C THR A 93 2.91 14.48 2.49
N ALA A 94 2.09 13.79 1.70
CA ALA A 94 2.56 13.05 0.52
C ALA A 94 2.95 13.95 -0.66
N TYR A 95 2.32 15.11 -0.81
CA TYR A 95 2.41 15.94 -2.01
C TYR A 95 3.13 17.28 -1.80
N ASN A 96 3.20 17.75 -0.55
CA ASN A 96 3.77 19.07 -0.22
C ASN A 96 4.97 19.00 0.74
N THR A 97 5.34 17.83 1.26
CA THR A 97 6.43 17.67 2.23
C THR A 97 7.42 16.56 1.85
N ASN A 98 8.64 16.64 2.39
CA ASN A 98 9.68 15.61 2.26
C ASN A 98 9.72 14.64 3.46
N GLU A 99 8.66 14.60 4.27
CA GLU A 99 8.60 13.76 5.47
C GLU A 99 8.43 12.28 5.11
N ASN A 100 9.05 11.40 5.90
CA ASN A 100 8.87 9.97 5.76
C ASN A 100 7.45 9.56 6.21
N MET A 101 6.81 8.68 5.45
CA MET A 101 5.42 8.28 5.69
C MET A 101 5.27 6.76 5.83
N LEU A 102 4.47 6.33 6.80
CA LEU A 102 3.99 4.95 6.94
C LEU A 102 2.47 4.94 6.85
N ILE A 103 1.92 4.18 5.89
CA ILE A 103 0.47 4.13 5.64
C ILE A 103 -0.04 2.71 5.84
N CYS A 104 -0.75 2.51 6.95
CA CYS A 104 -1.42 1.26 7.27
C CYS A 104 -2.88 1.33 6.81
N ALA A 105 -3.16 0.87 5.59
CA ALA A 105 -4.49 0.87 5.01
C ALA A 105 -4.82 -0.47 4.34
N PRO A 106 -6.09 -0.91 4.30
CA PRO A 106 -6.48 -2.17 3.70
C PRO A 106 -6.20 -2.23 2.19
N THR A 107 -6.24 -3.44 1.61
CA THR A 107 -6.15 -3.61 0.15
C THR A 107 -7.34 -2.92 -0.52
N GLY A 108 -7.12 -2.30 -1.68
CA GLY A 108 -8.15 -1.52 -2.37
C GLY A 108 -8.36 -0.09 -1.82
N ALA A 109 -7.72 0.28 -0.72
CA ALA A 109 -7.80 1.63 -0.15
C ALA A 109 -7.14 2.74 -1.00
N GLY A 110 -6.49 2.38 -2.11
CA GLY A 110 -5.88 3.32 -3.03
C GLY A 110 -4.45 3.74 -2.68
N LYS A 111 -3.70 2.88 -1.96
CA LYS A 111 -2.28 3.12 -1.59
C LYS A 111 -1.39 3.47 -2.80
N THR A 112 -1.64 2.88 -3.97
CA THR A 112 -0.88 3.16 -5.20
C THR A 112 -0.95 4.62 -5.63
N ASN A 113 -2.10 5.28 -5.48
CA ASN A 113 -2.20 6.72 -5.78
C ASN A 113 -1.49 7.57 -4.73
N ILE A 114 -1.38 7.10 -3.49
CA ILE A 114 -0.61 7.80 -2.48
C ILE A 114 0.89 7.75 -2.84
N ALA A 115 1.38 6.60 -3.30
CA ALA A 115 2.73 6.51 -3.87
C ALA A 115 2.90 7.40 -5.11
N MET A 116 1.88 7.55 -5.95
CA MET A 116 1.93 8.50 -7.06
C MET A 116 2.07 9.96 -6.58
N LEU A 117 1.40 10.35 -5.49
CA LEU A 117 1.54 11.70 -4.93
C LEU A 117 2.99 11.98 -4.51
N THR A 118 3.65 11.05 -3.85
CA THR A 118 5.06 11.21 -3.44
C THR A 118 6.02 11.22 -4.64
N VAL A 119 5.74 10.42 -5.66
CA VAL A 119 6.49 10.44 -6.94
C VAL A 119 6.37 11.81 -7.60
N LEU A 120 5.17 12.39 -7.65
CA LEU A 120 4.94 13.69 -8.25
C LEU A 120 5.58 14.81 -7.44
N HIS A 121 5.57 14.73 -6.10
CA HIS A 121 6.28 15.66 -5.24
C HIS A 121 7.77 15.75 -5.59
N GLU A 122 8.44 14.61 -5.76
CA GLU A 122 9.84 14.57 -6.19
C GLU A 122 10.02 15.18 -7.60
N ILE A 123 9.16 14.83 -8.56
CA ILE A 123 9.22 15.40 -9.92
C ILE A 123 9.07 16.93 -9.90
N ARG A 124 8.17 17.47 -9.06
CA ARG A 124 7.93 18.91 -8.92
C ARG A 124 9.15 19.66 -8.40
N GLN A 125 9.93 19.05 -7.49
CA GLN A 125 11.16 19.66 -6.98
C GLN A 125 12.21 19.88 -8.08
N HIS A 126 12.16 19.09 -9.16
CA HIS A 126 13.07 19.17 -10.31
C HIS A 126 12.42 19.80 -11.57
N PHE A 127 11.29 20.50 -11.41
CA PHE A 127 10.64 21.23 -12.48
C PHE A 127 11.13 22.69 -12.52
N GLN A 128 11.86 23.06 -13.57
CA GLN A 128 12.42 24.40 -13.72
C GLN A 128 12.17 24.92 -15.14
N GLN A 129 11.65 26.15 -15.25
CA GLN A 129 11.42 26.84 -16.53
C GLN A 129 10.59 26.01 -17.55
N GLY A 130 9.62 25.23 -17.07
CA GLY A 130 8.76 24.41 -17.93
C GLY A 130 9.35 23.06 -18.34
N VAL A 131 10.55 22.71 -17.84
CA VAL A 131 11.24 21.46 -18.18
C VAL A 131 11.55 20.67 -16.91
N ILE A 132 11.28 19.37 -16.95
CA ILE A 132 11.66 18.43 -15.88
C ILE A 132 13.11 17.98 -16.09
N LYS A 133 13.97 18.19 -15.09
CA LYS A 133 15.37 17.78 -15.14
C LYS A 133 15.56 16.30 -14.75
N LYS A 134 15.22 15.40 -15.68
CA LYS A 134 15.21 13.93 -15.49
C LYS A 134 16.53 13.30 -15.03
N ASN A 135 17.65 14.00 -15.21
CA ASN A 135 18.97 13.49 -14.82
C ASN A 135 19.36 13.83 -13.37
N GLU A 136 18.58 14.67 -12.67
CA GLU A 136 18.90 15.11 -11.31
C GLU A 136 18.33 14.19 -10.22
N PHE A 137 17.38 13.31 -10.56
CA PHE A 137 16.70 12.44 -9.60
C PHE A 137 16.46 11.03 -10.17
N LYS A 138 16.23 10.07 -9.27
CA LYS A 138 15.77 8.71 -9.57
C LYS A 138 14.80 8.28 -8.48
N ILE A 139 13.72 7.58 -8.84
CA ILE A 139 12.71 7.11 -7.89
C ILE A 139 12.64 5.59 -7.98
N VAL A 140 12.72 4.92 -6.83
CA VAL A 140 12.68 3.45 -6.74
C VAL A 140 11.38 3.02 -6.08
N TYR A 141 10.58 2.23 -6.81
CA TYR A 141 9.37 1.60 -6.27
C TYR A 141 9.63 0.11 -6.04
N VAL A 142 9.54 -0.34 -4.79
CA VAL A 142 9.78 -1.74 -4.42
C VAL A 142 8.44 -2.47 -4.28
N ALA A 143 8.30 -3.59 -4.98
CA ALA A 143 7.13 -4.46 -4.90
C ALA A 143 7.54 -5.88 -4.46
N PRO A 144 6.71 -6.59 -3.66
CA PRO A 144 7.03 -7.92 -3.14
C PRO A 144 7.01 -9.04 -4.19
N MET A 145 6.29 -8.85 -5.30
CA MET A 145 6.11 -9.88 -6.33
C MET A 145 6.42 -9.32 -7.72
N LYS A 146 7.02 -10.14 -8.59
CA LYS A 146 7.35 -9.77 -9.98
C LYS A 146 6.12 -9.35 -10.79
N ALA A 147 5.03 -10.11 -10.69
CA ALA A 147 3.78 -9.77 -11.38
C ALA A 147 3.24 -8.39 -10.97
N LEU A 148 3.31 -8.07 -9.67
CA LEU A 148 2.91 -6.76 -9.17
C LEU A 148 3.88 -5.66 -9.63
N ALA A 149 5.18 -5.93 -9.69
CA ALA A 149 6.16 -4.98 -10.22
C ALA A 149 5.87 -4.62 -11.69
N ALA A 150 5.55 -5.61 -12.53
CA ALA A 150 5.16 -5.40 -13.92
C ALA A 150 3.87 -4.59 -14.05
N GLU A 151 2.85 -4.90 -13.23
CA GLU A 151 1.60 -4.14 -13.17
C GLU A 151 1.84 -2.67 -12.79
N MET A 152 2.63 -2.44 -11.73
CA MET A 152 2.95 -1.09 -11.26
C MET A 152 3.79 -0.33 -12.27
N THR A 153 4.74 -0.98 -12.95
CA THR A 153 5.53 -0.37 -14.04
C THR A 153 4.61 0.16 -15.13
N ASN A 154 3.65 -0.64 -15.59
CA ASN A 154 2.65 -0.21 -16.57
C ASN A 154 1.76 0.92 -16.04
N TYR A 155 1.35 0.85 -14.77
CA TYR A 155 0.53 1.88 -14.13
C TYR A 155 1.25 3.23 -14.08
N PHE A 156 2.46 3.27 -13.52
CA PHE A 156 3.28 4.48 -13.42
C PHE A 156 3.67 5.01 -14.80
N SER A 157 4.00 4.13 -15.76
CA SER A 157 4.33 4.54 -17.13
C SER A 157 3.20 5.32 -17.77
N LYS A 158 1.95 4.80 -17.74
CA LYS A 158 0.78 5.48 -18.32
C LYS A 158 0.48 6.82 -17.65
N ARG A 159 0.70 6.91 -16.33
CA ARG A 159 0.40 8.11 -15.53
C ARG A 159 1.45 9.20 -15.70
N LEU A 160 2.71 8.83 -15.90
CA LEU A 160 3.84 9.75 -16.01
C LEU A 160 4.29 10.01 -17.46
N GLU A 161 3.75 9.27 -18.44
CA GLU A 161 3.96 9.49 -19.87
C GLU A 161 3.69 10.95 -20.31
N PRO A 162 2.62 11.64 -19.86
CA PRO A 162 2.41 13.05 -20.20
C PRO A 162 3.52 14.00 -19.72
N LEU A 163 4.26 13.59 -18.69
CA LEU A 163 5.42 14.32 -18.15
C LEU A 163 6.74 13.89 -18.83
N GLY A 164 6.67 12.91 -19.74
CA GLY A 164 7.82 12.34 -20.43
C GLY A 164 8.77 11.55 -19.52
N ILE A 165 8.33 11.13 -18.33
CA ILE A 165 9.15 10.31 -17.43
C ILE A 165 9.11 8.86 -17.92
N VAL A 166 10.28 8.22 -17.95
CA VAL A 166 10.40 6.82 -18.33
C VAL A 166 10.36 5.98 -17.05
N VAL A 167 9.58 4.92 -17.06
CA VAL A 167 9.52 3.95 -15.95
C VAL A 167 9.93 2.59 -16.50
N LYS A 168 10.80 1.89 -15.78
CA LYS A 168 11.27 0.54 -16.14
C LYS A 168 11.24 -0.38 -14.94
N GLU A 169 10.94 -1.64 -15.22
CA GLU A 169 11.07 -2.73 -14.26
C GLU A 169 12.54 -3.13 -14.16
N LEU A 170 13.05 -3.23 -12.93
CA LEU A 170 14.38 -3.76 -12.64
C LEU A 170 14.21 -5.04 -11.81
N THR A 171 14.37 -6.20 -12.45
CA THR A 171 14.38 -7.50 -11.77
C THR A 171 15.71 -8.20 -12.01
N GLY A 172 16.08 -9.15 -11.14
CA GLY A 172 17.37 -9.87 -11.27
C GLY A 172 17.56 -10.58 -12.61
N ASP A 173 16.49 -10.94 -13.31
CA ASP A 173 16.51 -11.54 -14.65
C ASP A 173 16.67 -10.50 -15.76
N MET A 174 16.18 -9.26 -15.55
CA MET A 174 16.32 -8.12 -16.45
C MET A 174 17.44 -7.21 -15.94
N GLN A 175 18.66 -7.50 -16.37
CA GLN A 175 19.76 -6.54 -16.18
C GLN A 175 19.55 -5.36 -17.13
N LEU A 176 18.95 -4.28 -16.62
CA LEU A 176 19.03 -2.99 -17.31
C LEU A 176 20.51 -2.62 -17.44
N SER A 177 20.93 -2.31 -18.66
CA SER A 177 22.27 -1.80 -18.90
C SER A 177 22.48 -0.49 -18.11
N LYS A 178 23.71 -0.20 -17.70
CA LYS A 178 24.04 1.09 -17.05
C LYS A 178 23.54 2.28 -17.87
N SER A 179 23.56 2.16 -19.20
CA SER A 179 23.02 3.14 -20.14
C SER A 179 21.50 3.32 -20.04
N GLU A 180 20.74 2.26 -19.81
CA GLU A 180 19.29 2.36 -19.61
C GLU A 180 18.96 2.99 -18.28
N ILE A 181 19.63 2.59 -17.19
CA ILE A 181 19.46 3.17 -15.84
C ILE A 181 19.72 4.69 -15.85
N LEU A 182 20.75 5.13 -16.58
CA LEU A 182 21.05 6.56 -16.73
C LEU A 182 19.94 7.31 -17.50
N ARG A 183 19.31 6.66 -18.49
CA ARG A 183 18.24 7.22 -19.32
C ARG A 183 16.84 7.14 -18.71
N THR A 184 16.64 6.32 -17.67
CA THR A 184 15.36 6.16 -16.98
C THR A 184 15.23 7.15 -15.84
#